data_AF-A0A7H0LER8-F1
#
_entry.id   AF-A0A7H0LER8-F1
#
_cell.length_a   1.000
_cell.length_b   1.000
_cell.length_c   1.000
_cell.angle_alpha   90.00
_cell.angle_beta   90.00
_cell.angle_gamma   90.00
#
_symmetry.space_group_name_H-M   'P 1'
#
loop_
_entity.id
_entity.type
_entity.pdbx_description
1 polymer ?
#
loop_
_entity_poly.entity_id
_entity_poly.type
_entity_poly.pdbx_seq_one_letter_code
_entity_poly.pdbx_strand_id
1 'polypeptide(L)'
;MGRLRPLSAQERSLAGSVYGTSLPYDRVYISDWKIGSTAVTLAGVNLADGRFIYRICWPQGFLNIMNSLASRTTLIHELCHVWQGHHGVWPTFYMGQSILDQIEEGVRDIIKKREYRRWDEHRSGAYTLHGDDWGKKWSEFGVEQQASLVESWFLSEPDRRRLKWDFGPGVIGGGASPLDPRFPYIRDVIRVGKRQAPYRALVTSLTPGGDPAIKAIQERLVALGYLEPRYADGLIGRKRSATLDAVAEFQKRNSLKADRDLGGPNSETRRRLALPIGQLIAAP
;
A
#
# COMPACT_ATOMS: atom_id res chain seq x y z
N MET A 1 -26.80 17.37 -5.34
CA MET A 1 -25.59 16.86 -6.03
C MET A 1 -24.42 17.72 -5.61
N GLY A 2 -23.33 17.11 -5.13
CA GLY A 2 -22.12 17.86 -4.80
C GLY A 2 -21.47 18.47 -6.04
N ARG A 3 -20.64 19.49 -5.84
CA ARG A 3 -19.74 20.03 -6.86
C ARG A 3 -18.79 18.94 -7.33
N LEU A 4 -18.24 19.13 -8.53
CA LEU A 4 -17.26 18.26 -9.14
C LEU A 4 -16.07 19.10 -9.61
N ARG A 5 -14.87 18.55 -9.46
CA ARG A 5 -13.66 19.11 -10.06
C ARG A 5 -12.74 18.00 -10.58
N PRO A 6 -11.95 18.27 -11.63
CA PRO A 6 -10.89 17.34 -12.01
C PRO A 6 -9.84 17.24 -10.90
N LEU A 7 -9.00 16.20 -10.97
CA LEU A 7 -7.78 16.12 -10.18
C LEU A 7 -6.88 17.34 -10.47
N SER A 8 -6.39 17.97 -9.41
CA SER A 8 -5.39 19.05 -9.47
C SER A 8 -4.03 18.52 -9.95
N ALA A 9 -3.12 19.41 -10.34
CA ALA A 9 -1.78 19.03 -10.79
C ALA A 9 -1.00 18.22 -9.72
N GLN A 10 -1.13 18.58 -8.45
CA GLN A 10 -0.44 17.88 -7.35
C GLN A 10 -1.03 16.48 -7.12
N GLU A 11 -2.36 16.34 -7.17
CA GLU A 11 -3.05 15.04 -7.04
C GLU A 11 -2.70 14.13 -8.24
N ARG A 12 -2.63 14.68 -9.46
CA ARG A 12 -2.18 13.96 -10.66
C ARG A 12 -0.73 13.51 -10.53
N SER A 13 0.16 14.37 -10.04
CA SER A 13 1.57 14.02 -9.82
C SER A 13 1.74 12.90 -8.79
N LEU A 14 1.05 13.00 -7.65
CA LEU A 14 1.02 11.95 -6.64
C LEU A 14 0.50 10.63 -7.22
N ALA A 15 -0.64 10.67 -7.91
CA ALA A 15 -1.23 9.50 -8.54
C ALA A 15 -0.29 8.91 -9.61
N GLY A 16 0.39 9.75 -10.40
CA GLY A 16 1.38 9.34 -11.40
C GLY A 16 2.55 8.58 -10.80
N SER A 17 2.96 8.89 -9.56
CA SER A 17 4.03 8.16 -8.87
C SER A 17 3.69 6.68 -8.60
N VAL A 18 2.40 6.36 -8.49
CA VAL A 18 1.89 4.99 -8.25
C VAL A 18 1.44 4.36 -9.56
N TYR A 19 0.49 5.01 -10.25
CA TYR A 19 -0.26 4.47 -11.36
C TYR A 19 0.38 4.73 -12.74
N GLY A 20 1.38 5.61 -12.83
CA GLY A 20 2.00 5.97 -14.12
C GLY A 20 0.96 6.56 -15.09
N THR A 21 0.84 5.98 -16.28
CA THR A 21 -0.15 6.38 -17.30
C THR A 21 -1.38 5.48 -17.34
N SER A 22 -1.49 4.50 -16.43
CA SER A 22 -2.54 3.49 -16.45
C SER A 22 -3.91 3.97 -15.95
N LEU A 23 -3.99 5.21 -15.43
CA LEU A 23 -5.23 5.83 -14.99
C LEU A 23 -5.82 6.76 -16.07
N PRO A 24 -7.15 6.81 -16.21
CA PRO A 24 -7.82 7.73 -17.13
C PRO A 24 -7.97 9.11 -16.47
N TYR A 25 -6.86 9.81 -16.21
CA TYR A 25 -6.83 11.03 -15.39
C TYR A 25 -7.78 12.14 -15.86
N ASP A 26 -8.07 12.22 -17.15
CA ASP A 26 -9.02 13.14 -17.78
C ASP A 26 -10.48 12.84 -17.40
N ARG A 27 -10.77 11.63 -16.91
CA ARG A 27 -12.10 11.14 -16.53
C ARG A 27 -12.26 10.89 -15.03
N VAL A 28 -11.32 11.36 -14.21
CA VAL A 28 -11.40 11.28 -12.74
C VAL A 28 -11.74 12.64 -12.15
N TYR A 29 -12.81 12.65 -11.35
CA TYR A 29 -13.31 13.83 -10.67
C TYR A 29 -13.38 13.59 -9.17
N ILE A 30 -13.03 14.60 -8.38
CA ILE A 30 -13.38 14.64 -6.96
C ILE A 30 -14.75 15.29 -6.84
N SER A 31 -15.58 14.81 -5.92
CA SER A 31 -16.84 15.44 -5.51
C SER A 31 -16.85 15.80 -4.03
N ASP A 32 -17.49 16.90 -3.66
CA ASP A 32 -17.82 17.19 -2.26
C ASP A 32 -19.11 16.51 -1.80
N TRP A 33 -19.71 15.66 -2.64
CA TRP A 33 -20.88 14.89 -2.28
C TRP A 33 -20.53 13.87 -1.19
N LYS A 34 -21.07 14.11 0.00
CA LYS A 34 -20.91 13.22 1.15
C LYS A 34 -21.76 11.97 1.00
N ILE A 35 -21.10 10.82 0.93
CA ILE A 35 -21.71 9.49 0.97
C ILE A 35 -21.08 8.77 2.16
N GLY A 36 -21.78 8.75 3.29
CA GLY A 36 -21.23 8.25 4.54
C GLY A 36 -20.17 9.18 5.15
N SER A 37 -19.26 8.59 5.92
CA SER A 37 -18.18 9.30 6.63
C SER A 37 -16.82 9.20 5.93
N THR A 38 -16.69 8.34 4.92
CA THR A 38 -15.43 8.02 4.24
C THR A 38 -15.42 8.49 2.79
N ALA A 39 -14.23 8.53 2.20
CA ALA A 39 -14.14 8.68 0.76
C ALA A 39 -14.68 7.41 0.08
N VAL A 40 -15.33 7.58 -1.08
CA VAL A 40 -15.87 6.46 -1.88
C VAL A 40 -15.73 6.77 -3.35
N THR A 41 -15.31 5.78 -4.13
CA THR A 41 -15.25 5.88 -5.59
C THR A 41 -16.51 5.31 -6.24
N LEU A 42 -17.12 6.11 -7.11
CA LEU A 42 -18.26 5.73 -7.94
C LEU A 42 -17.86 5.80 -9.41
N ALA A 43 -18.37 4.88 -10.23
CA ALA A 43 -18.28 4.99 -11.68
C ALA A 43 -19.66 5.24 -12.28
N GLY A 44 -19.71 6.14 -13.25
CA GLY A 44 -20.88 6.38 -14.09
C GLY A 44 -20.49 6.30 -15.56
N VAL A 45 -21.48 6.15 -16.44
CA VAL A 45 -21.27 6.22 -17.88
C VAL A 45 -21.53 7.66 -18.34
N ASN A 46 -20.59 8.25 -19.07
CA ASN A 46 -20.85 9.46 -19.83
C ASN A 46 -21.71 9.08 -21.04
N LEU A 47 -22.95 9.53 -21.07
CA LEU A 47 -23.90 9.18 -22.12
C LEU A 47 -23.52 9.77 -23.49
N ALA A 48 -22.66 10.79 -23.54
CA ALA A 48 -22.25 11.43 -24.78
C ALA A 48 -21.24 10.60 -25.59
N ASP A 49 -20.34 9.86 -24.92
CA ASP A 49 -19.29 9.06 -25.56
C ASP A 49 -19.27 7.59 -25.13
N GLY A 50 -20.20 7.18 -24.27
CA GLY A 50 -20.33 5.83 -23.73
C GLY A 50 -19.20 5.42 -22.78
N ARG A 51 -18.30 6.33 -22.41
CA ARG A 51 -17.12 6.01 -21.60
C ARG A 51 -17.40 6.16 -20.11
N PHE A 52 -16.73 5.35 -19.30
CA PHE A 52 -16.77 5.53 -17.84
C PHE A 52 -16.13 6.85 -17.42
N ILE A 53 -16.82 7.54 -16.52
CA ILE A 53 -16.35 8.65 -15.69
C ILE A 53 -16.33 8.20 -14.24
N TYR A 54 -15.30 8.62 -13.51
CA TYR A 54 -15.07 8.20 -12.13
C TYR A 54 -15.18 9.40 -11.21
N ARG A 55 -15.93 9.21 -10.12
CA ARG A 55 -16.17 10.23 -9.10
C ARG A 55 -15.69 9.70 -7.76
N ILE A 56 -14.69 10.36 -7.19
CA ILE A 56 -14.26 10.14 -5.80
C ILE A 56 -15.04 11.12 -4.92
N CYS A 57 -16.04 10.61 -4.21
CA CYS A 57 -16.82 11.35 -3.23
C CYS A 57 -15.97 11.59 -1.98
N TRP A 58 -15.66 12.85 -1.67
CA TRP A 58 -14.76 13.25 -0.59
C TRP A 58 -15.52 14.00 0.51
N PRO A 59 -15.68 13.42 1.71
CA PRO A 59 -16.61 13.94 2.72
C PRO A 59 -16.22 15.30 3.31
N GLN A 60 -14.94 15.71 3.21
CA GLN A 60 -14.44 17.01 3.68
C GLN A 60 -14.44 18.10 2.58
N GLY A 61 -15.15 17.89 1.47
CA GLY A 61 -15.44 18.93 0.50
C GLY A 61 -14.22 19.52 -0.21
N PHE A 62 -13.34 18.66 -0.72
CA PHE A 62 -12.08 18.96 -1.42
C PHE A 62 -10.89 19.41 -0.57
N LEU A 63 -11.08 19.73 0.71
CA LEU A 63 -10.02 20.31 1.53
C LEU A 63 -8.98 19.28 1.95
N ASN A 64 -7.72 19.74 2.02
CA ASN A 64 -6.60 19.04 2.66
C ASN A 64 -6.22 17.67 2.09
N ILE A 65 -6.61 17.35 0.84
CA ILE A 65 -6.23 16.07 0.20
C ILE A 65 -4.70 15.92 0.15
N MET A 66 -3.98 16.99 -0.23
CA MET A 66 -2.52 16.96 -0.31
C MET A 66 -1.80 17.32 0.99
N ASN A 67 -2.52 17.88 1.97
CA ASN A 67 -1.97 18.49 3.18
C ASN A 67 -1.73 17.49 4.31
N SER A 68 -2.34 16.31 4.25
CA SER A 68 -2.13 15.26 5.24
C SER A 68 -1.72 13.96 4.56
N LEU A 69 -0.83 13.21 5.21
CA LEU A 69 -0.45 11.89 4.73
C LEU A 69 -1.66 10.94 4.69
N ALA A 70 -2.54 11.01 5.69
CA ALA A 70 -3.76 10.19 5.71
C ALA A 70 -4.60 10.44 4.46
N SER A 71 -4.87 11.72 4.16
CA SER A 71 -5.64 12.11 2.98
C SER A 71 -4.98 11.69 1.67
N ARG A 72 -3.66 11.85 1.55
CA ARG A 72 -2.93 11.40 0.35
C ARG A 72 -3.03 9.89 0.16
N THR A 73 -2.98 9.14 1.25
CA THR A 73 -3.04 7.67 1.19
C THR A 73 -4.44 7.20 0.85
N THR A 74 -5.47 7.79 1.46
CA THR A 74 -6.86 7.55 1.08
C THR A 74 -7.11 7.90 -0.39
N LEU A 75 -6.52 8.99 -0.91
CA LEU A 75 -6.61 9.28 -2.35
C LEU A 75 -5.98 8.15 -3.20
N ILE A 76 -4.82 7.62 -2.80
CA ILE A 76 -4.18 6.49 -3.51
C ILE A 76 -5.08 5.25 -3.49
N HIS A 77 -5.78 4.97 -2.39
CA HIS A 77 -6.76 3.89 -2.27
C HIS A 77 -7.91 4.05 -3.26
N GLU A 78 -8.58 5.19 -3.23
CA GLU A 78 -9.71 5.48 -4.10
C GLU A 78 -9.33 5.43 -5.58
N LEU A 79 -8.13 5.88 -5.91
CA LEU A 79 -7.59 5.75 -7.27
C LEU A 79 -7.30 4.29 -7.67
N CYS A 80 -7.10 3.38 -6.73
CA CYS A 80 -7.00 1.95 -7.03
C CYS A 80 -8.34 1.45 -7.57
N HIS A 81 -9.44 1.92 -6.98
CA HIS A 81 -10.78 1.60 -7.44
C HIS A 81 -11.11 2.21 -8.82
N VAL A 82 -10.65 3.43 -9.08
CA VAL A 82 -10.70 4.01 -10.43
C VAL A 82 -9.95 3.13 -11.42
N TRP A 83 -8.73 2.70 -11.08
CA TRP A 83 -7.93 1.82 -11.91
C TRP A 83 -8.64 0.48 -12.15
N GLN A 84 -9.19 -0.13 -11.11
CA GLN A 84 -9.97 -1.37 -11.18
C GLN A 84 -11.14 -1.24 -12.15
N GLY A 85 -11.96 -0.19 -12.01
CA GLY A 85 -13.07 0.08 -12.92
C GLY A 85 -12.61 0.30 -14.37
N HIS A 86 -11.52 1.05 -14.57
CA HIS A 86 -10.98 1.32 -15.91
C HIS A 86 -10.47 0.06 -16.61
N HIS A 87 -9.90 -0.88 -15.86
CA HIS A 87 -9.34 -2.12 -16.36
C HIS A 87 -10.32 -3.31 -16.26
N GLY A 88 -11.63 -3.04 -16.25
CA GLY A 88 -12.67 -4.05 -16.44
C GLY A 88 -13.03 -4.86 -15.18
N VAL A 89 -12.76 -4.34 -13.98
CA VAL A 89 -13.39 -4.82 -12.75
C VAL A 89 -14.76 -4.14 -12.69
N TRP A 90 -15.84 -4.90 -12.86
CA TRP A 90 -17.22 -4.38 -12.82
C TRP A 90 -18.00 -4.60 -11.50
N PRO A 91 -17.46 -4.21 -10.32
CA PRO A 91 -18.22 -4.01 -9.10
C PRO A 91 -18.28 -2.52 -8.72
N THR A 92 -18.18 -1.58 -9.67
CA THR A 92 -18.26 -0.14 -9.37
C THR A 92 -19.62 0.26 -8.76
N PHE A 93 -20.68 -0.51 -9.03
CA PHE A 93 -21.99 -0.38 -8.39
C PHE A 93 -22.00 -0.90 -6.93
N TYR A 94 -21.03 -1.74 -6.57
CA TYR A 94 -20.83 -2.37 -5.26
C TYR A 94 -19.56 -1.89 -4.54
N MET A 95 -18.83 -0.88 -5.02
CA MET A 95 -17.78 -0.22 -4.22
C MET A 95 -18.37 0.69 -3.13
N GLY A 96 -19.70 0.86 -3.12
CA GLY A 96 -20.47 1.21 -1.93
C GLY A 96 -20.68 0.05 -0.94
N GLN A 97 -20.12 -1.14 -1.15
CA GLN A 97 -20.16 -2.26 -0.20
C GLN A 97 -19.08 -2.12 0.89
N SER A 98 -18.13 -1.19 0.72
CA SER A 98 -17.38 -0.62 1.86
C SER A 98 -18.30 0.10 2.86
N ILE A 99 -19.55 0.45 2.45
CA ILE A 99 -20.62 0.92 3.34
C ILE A 99 -21.42 -0.25 3.94
N LEU A 100 -21.64 -1.37 3.23
CA LEU A 100 -22.47 -2.48 3.74
C LEU A 100 -21.74 -3.35 4.77
N ASP A 101 -20.44 -3.63 4.59
CA ASP A 101 -19.66 -4.39 5.59
C ASP A 101 -19.30 -3.52 6.82
N GLN A 102 -19.33 -2.19 6.69
CA GLN A 102 -19.25 -1.25 7.82
C GLN A 102 -20.60 -1.07 8.56
N ILE A 103 -21.73 -1.43 7.93
CA ILE A 103 -23.06 -1.33 8.54
C ILE A 103 -23.47 -2.62 9.26
N GLU A 104 -23.19 -3.82 8.75
CA GLU A 104 -23.74 -5.05 9.34
C GLU A 104 -23.05 -5.48 10.66
N GLU A 105 -21.73 -5.31 10.78
CA GLU A 105 -21.02 -5.58 12.04
C GLU A 105 -21.04 -4.39 13.02
N GLY A 106 -20.96 -3.16 12.50
CA GLY A 106 -21.03 -1.94 13.30
C GLY A 106 -22.38 -1.75 14.00
N VAL A 107 -23.50 -2.07 13.34
CA VAL A 107 -24.85 -1.94 13.95
C VAL A 107 -25.09 -3.00 15.03
N ARG A 108 -24.57 -4.23 14.88
CA ARG A 108 -24.70 -5.27 15.92
C ARG A 108 -23.92 -4.93 17.19
N ASP A 109 -22.74 -4.34 17.08
CA ASP A 109 -21.94 -3.94 18.25
C ASP A 109 -22.41 -2.60 18.85
N ILE A 110 -22.95 -1.68 18.05
CA ILE A 110 -23.59 -0.44 18.53
C ILE A 110 -24.87 -0.74 19.33
N ILE A 111 -25.69 -1.72 18.89
CA ILE A 111 -26.91 -2.12 19.60
C ILE A 111 -26.59 -2.84 20.93
N LYS A 112 -25.46 -3.56 21.02
CA LYS A 112 -25.08 -4.29 22.24
C LYS A 112 -24.21 -3.52 23.23
N LYS A 113 -23.35 -2.59 22.78
CA LYS A 113 -22.27 -2.04 23.64
C LYS A 113 -22.26 -0.52 23.86
N ARG A 114 -23.11 0.27 23.17
CA ARG A 114 -23.25 1.74 23.40
C ARG A 114 -21.93 2.54 23.48
N GLU A 115 -20.86 2.09 22.82
CA GLU A 115 -19.60 2.83 22.72
C GLU A 115 -19.41 3.38 21.30
N TYR A 116 -19.06 4.66 21.18
CA TYR A 116 -18.65 5.29 19.93
C TYR A 116 -17.14 5.13 19.77
N ARG A 117 -16.69 4.39 18.75
CA ARG A 117 -15.27 4.17 18.44
C ARG A 117 -14.95 4.58 17.01
N ARG A 118 -13.77 5.17 16.85
CA ARG A 118 -13.30 5.90 15.66
C ARG A 118 -12.96 4.92 14.53
N TRP A 119 -13.04 5.39 13.27
CA TRP A 119 -12.73 4.69 12.01
C TRP A 119 -11.42 3.86 12.03
N ASP A 120 -10.50 4.25 12.91
CA ASP A 120 -9.14 3.76 13.10
C ASP A 120 -9.05 2.34 13.70
N GLU A 121 -10.13 1.77 14.25
CA GLU A 121 -10.05 0.56 15.09
C GLU A 121 -10.47 -0.76 14.42
N HIS A 122 -11.24 -0.74 13.32
CA HIS A 122 -11.74 -1.96 12.66
C HIS A 122 -11.62 -1.91 11.13
N ARG A 123 -10.48 -2.35 10.61
CA ARG A 123 -10.39 -2.87 9.23
C ARG A 123 -10.84 -4.34 9.29
N SER A 124 -12.01 -4.66 8.74
CA SER A 124 -12.58 -6.01 8.73
C SER A 124 -11.68 -7.02 7.99
N GLY A 125 -12.01 -8.32 8.07
CA GLY A 125 -11.28 -9.38 7.36
C GLY A 125 -11.10 -9.13 5.85
N ALA A 126 -11.99 -8.34 5.23
CA ALA A 126 -11.94 -7.96 3.82
C ALA A 126 -10.69 -7.12 3.43
N TYR A 127 -10.00 -6.51 4.40
CA TYR A 127 -8.80 -5.68 4.20
C TYR A 127 -7.51 -6.39 4.61
N THR A 128 -7.61 -7.55 5.25
CA THR A 128 -6.46 -8.20 5.87
C THR A 128 -5.60 -8.86 4.80
N LEU A 129 -4.35 -8.41 4.70
CA LEU A 129 -3.29 -9.05 3.95
C LEU A 129 -2.42 -9.87 4.91
N HIS A 130 -2.01 -11.06 4.48
CA HIS A 130 -1.08 -11.91 5.21
C HIS A 130 0.29 -11.86 4.54
N GLY A 131 1.35 -11.95 5.33
CA GLY A 131 2.73 -12.04 4.80
C GLY A 131 2.96 -13.21 3.84
N ASP A 132 2.14 -14.26 3.91
CA ASP A 132 2.20 -15.42 3.03
C ASP A 132 1.41 -15.23 1.72
N ASP A 133 0.71 -14.10 1.55
CA ASP A 133 -0.04 -13.79 0.32
C ASP A 133 0.86 -13.30 -0.82
N TRP A 134 2.12 -12.96 -0.54
CA TRP A 134 3.05 -12.45 -1.54
C TRP A 134 3.38 -13.53 -2.58
N GLY A 135 3.21 -13.20 -3.87
CA GLY A 135 3.38 -14.12 -4.98
C GLY A 135 2.08 -14.67 -5.56
N LYS A 136 0.94 -14.49 -4.89
CA LYS A 136 -0.38 -14.76 -5.46
C LYS A 136 -0.63 -13.91 -6.72
N LYS A 137 -1.52 -14.35 -7.60
CA LYS A 137 -1.94 -13.50 -8.72
C LYS A 137 -2.75 -12.33 -8.19
N TRP A 138 -2.66 -11.17 -8.85
CA TRP A 138 -3.45 -9.98 -8.50
C TRP A 138 -4.96 -10.28 -8.40
N SER A 139 -5.47 -11.13 -9.29
CA SER A 139 -6.89 -11.53 -9.32
C SER A 139 -7.34 -12.38 -8.13
N GLU A 140 -6.42 -12.93 -7.34
CA GLU A 140 -6.73 -13.73 -6.15
C GLU A 140 -7.00 -12.86 -4.91
N PHE A 141 -6.63 -11.57 -4.98
CA PHE A 141 -6.96 -10.60 -3.95
C PHE A 141 -8.34 -10.00 -4.19
N GLY A 142 -9.11 -9.81 -3.11
CA GLY A 142 -10.34 -9.02 -3.12
C GLY A 142 -10.09 -7.56 -3.53
N VAL A 143 -11.14 -6.87 -3.96
CA VAL A 143 -11.09 -5.47 -4.43
C VAL A 143 -10.46 -4.52 -3.40
N GLU A 144 -10.83 -4.67 -2.13
CA GLU A 144 -10.29 -3.88 -1.01
C GLU A 144 -8.87 -4.31 -0.62
N GLN A 145 -8.56 -5.61 -0.72
CA GLN A 145 -7.19 -6.12 -0.50
C GLN A 145 -6.22 -5.58 -1.55
N GLN A 146 -6.65 -5.50 -2.81
CA GLN A 146 -5.89 -4.89 -3.90
C GLN A 146 -5.58 -3.41 -3.61
N ALA A 147 -6.57 -2.64 -3.16
CA ALA A 147 -6.37 -1.25 -2.77
C ALA A 147 -5.43 -1.13 -1.55
N SER A 148 -5.62 -1.97 -0.53
CA SER A 148 -4.77 -2.05 0.66
C SER A 148 -3.32 -2.43 0.33
N LEU A 149 -3.11 -3.29 -0.68
CA LEU A 149 -1.79 -3.65 -1.16
C LEU A 149 -1.07 -2.43 -1.73
N VAL A 150 -1.77 -1.65 -2.57
CA VAL A 150 -1.22 -0.42 -3.16
C VAL A 150 -0.93 0.63 -2.08
N GLU A 151 -1.84 0.86 -1.14
CA GLU A 151 -1.64 1.76 0.00
C GLU A 151 -0.43 1.36 0.85
N SER A 152 -0.34 0.08 1.18
CA SER A 152 0.71 -0.43 2.06
C SER A 152 2.09 -0.39 1.41
N TRP A 153 2.16 -0.59 0.09
CA TRP A 153 3.38 -0.33 -0.68
C TRP A 153 3.75 1.15 -0.67
N PHE A 154 2.78 2.05 -0.86
CA PHE A 154 3.00 3.50 -0.93
C PHE A 154 3.50 4.09 0.41
N LEU A 155 2.90 3.69 1.53
CA LEU A 155 3.28 4.19 2.86
C LEU A 155 4.64 3.68 3.33
N SER A 156 5.45 4.53 3.95
CA SER A 156 6.62 4.07 4.72
C SER A 156 6.18 3.39 6.03
N GLU A 157 7.01 2.52 6.61
CA GLU A 157 6.69 1.88 7.88
C GLU A 157 6.54 2.89 9.05
N PRO A 158 7.40 3.93 9.18
CA PRO A 158 7.19 4.99 10.15
C PRO A 158 5.84 5.71 9.99
N ASP A 159 5.46 5.97 8.74
CA ASP A 159 4.21 6.65 8.42
C ASP A 159 2.99 5.80 8.71
N ARG A 160 3.03 4.50 8.36
CA ARG A 160 2.00 3.53 8.72
C ARG A 160 1.78 3.50 10.24
N ARG A 161 2.86 3.45 11.03
CA ARG A 161 2.77 3.46 12.50
C ARG A 161 2.19 4.76 13.03
N ARG A 162 2.59 5.92 12.47
CA ARG A 162 2.05 7.23 12.85
C ARG A 162 0.54 7.31 12.61
N LEU A 163 0.07 6.74 11.50
CA LEU A 163 -1.35 6.66 11.16
C LEU A 163 -2.10 5.56 11.92
N LYS A 164 -1.40 4.71 12.68
CA LYS A 164 -1.94 3.51 13.33
C LYS A 164 -2.69 2.59 12.36
N TRP A 165 -2.24 2.54 11.11
CA TRP A 165 -2.87 1.72 10.09
C TRP A 165 -2.38 0.28 10.16
N ASP A 166 -3.31 -0.65 10.29
CA ASP A 166 -3.05 -2.07 10.16
C ASP A 166 -3.51 -2.54 8.77
N PHE A 167 -2.62 -3.21 8.05
CA PHE A 167 -2.92 -3.84 6.76
C PHE A 167 -3.06 -5.36 6.90
N GLY A 168 -2.90 -5.88 8.11
CA GLY A 168 -2.90 -7.31 8.40
C GLY A 168 -1.56 -7.80 8.97
N PRO A 169 -1.55 -9.01 9.53
CA PRO A 169 -0.43 -9.53 10.29
C PRO A 169 0.82 -9.70 9.42
N GLY A 170 1.90 -9.01 9.80
CA GLY A 170 3.19 -9.06 9.11
C GLY A 170 3.34 -8.07 7.95
N VAL A 171 2.30 -7.28 7.66
CA VAL A 171 2.33 -6.31 6.57
C VAL A 171 2.86 -4.97 7.08
N ILE A 172 4.02 -4.58 6.55
CA ILE A 172 4.71 -3.33 6.91
C ILE A 172 4.54 -2.26 5.83
N GLY A 173 4.86 -1.00 6.10
CA GLY A 173 4.94 0.01 5.04
C GLY A 173 6.12 -0.24 4.08
N GLY A 174 5.90 -0.10 2.77
CA GLY A 174 6.91 -0.34 1.72
C GLY A 174 7.65 0.92 1.23
N GLY A 175 7.18 2.11 1.59
CA GLY A 175 7.82 3.39 1.27
C GLY A 175 7.99 3.63 -0.23
N ALA A 176 7.06 3.13 -1.05
CA ALA A 176 7.11 3.13 -2.51
C ALA A 176 8.39 2.50 -3.08
N SER A 177 9.00 1.56 -2.35
CA SER A 177 10.27 0.96 -2.74
C SER A 177 10.10 0.03 -3.95
N PRO A 178 10.94 0.13 -4.99
CA PRO A 178 10.97 -0.82 -6.08
C PRO A 178 11.52 -2.19 -5.69
N LEU A 179 11.95 -2.39 -4.45
CA LEU A 179 12.47 -3.65 -3.92
C LEU A 179 11.54 -4.27 -2.88
N ASP A 180 10.33 -3.72 -2.77
CA ASP A 180 9.29 -4.26 -1.91
C ASP A 180 8.60 -5.44 -2.62
N PRO A 181 8.25 -6.54 -1.91
CA PRO A 181 7.51 -7.67 -2.50
C PRO A 181 6.17 -7.30 -3.14
N ARG A 182 5.61 -6.12 -2.81
CA ARG A 182 4.40 -5.59 -3.44
C ARG A 182 4.68 -4.85 -4.75
N PHE A 183 5.92 -4.41 -4.97
CA PHE A 183 6.28 -3.64 -6.15
C PHE A 183 6.04 -4.38 -7.47
N PRO A 184 6.24 -5.70 -7.61
CA PRO A 184 5.81 -6.44 -8.79
C PRO A 184 4.36 -6.20 -9.19
N TYR A 185 3.42 -6.12 -8.23
CA TYR A 185 2.04 -5.76 -8.54
C TYR A 185 1.94 -4.33 -9.06
N ILE A 186 2.68 -3.39 -8.46
CA ILE A 186 2.69 -2.01 -8.93
C ILE A 186 3.28 -1.88 -10.34
N ARG A 187 4.42 -2.54 -10.57
CA ARG A 187 5.16 -2.50 -11.83
C ARG A 187 4.41 -3.20 -12.95
N ASP A 188 3.99 -4.44 -12.74
CA ASP A 188 3.52 -5.32 -13.82
C ASP A 188 2.01 -5.31 -14.00
N VAL A 189 1.27 -5.01 -12.92
CA VAL A 189 -0.19 -4.97 -12.95
C VAL A 189 -0.65 -3.52 -13.06
N ILE A 190 -0.40 -2.72 -12.02
CA ILE A 190 -0.92 -1.36 -11.92
C ILE A 190 -0.41 -0.49 -13.06
N ARG A 191 0.91 -0.26 -13.15
CA ARG A 191 1.49 0.68 -14.14
C ARG A 191 1.33 0.23 -15.58
N VAL A 192 1.24 -1.07 -15.84
CA VAL A 192 1.02 -1.62 -17.19
C VAL A 192 -0.47 -1.67 -17.55
N GLY A 193 -1.38 -1.59 -16.57
CA GLY A 193 -2.82 -1.72 -16.81
C GLY A 193 -3.24 -3.15 -17.17
N LYS A 194 -2.54 -4.16 -16.66
CA LYS A 194 -2.80 -5.58 -16.98
C LYS A 194 -3.12 -6.37 -15.72
N ARG A 195 -4.40 -6.45 -15.37
CA ARG A 195 -4.90 -7.18 -14.19
C ARG A 195 -4.49 -8.65 -14.11
N GLN A 196 -4.32 -9.29 -15.26
CA GLN A 196 -3.95 -10.70 -15.36
C GLN A 196 -2.45 -10.89 -15.54
N ALA A 197 -1.65 -9.83 -15.40
CA ALA A 197 -0.20 -9.97 -15.46
C ALA A 197 0.24 -10.95 -14.36
N PRO A 198 1.05 -11.96 -14.70
CA PRO A 198 1.58 -12.86 -13.70
C PRO A 198 2.46 -12.07 -12.74
N TYR A 199 2.46 -12.46 -11.47
CA TYR A 199 3.44 -11.95 -10.52
C TYR A 199 4.84 -12.31 -11.03
N ARG A 200 5.68 -11.30 -11.27
CA ARG A 200 7.09 -11.48 -11.63
C ARG A 200 7.95 -10.85 -10.56
N ALA A 201 8.62 -11.67 -9.77
CA ALA A 201 9.66 -11.18 -8.87
C ALA A 201 10.66 -10.31 -9.64
N LEU A 202 11.33 -9.39 -8.93
CA LEU A 202 12.20 -8.37 -9.54
C LEU A 202 13.44 -8.92 -10.24
N VAL A 203 13.73 -10.22 -10.10
CA VAL A 203 14.87 -10.89 -10.74
C VAL A 203 14.43 -12.23 -11.33
N THR A 204 14.75 -12.44 -12.60
CA THR A 204 14.27 -13.54 -13.46
C THR A 204 15.15 -14.80 -13.41
N SER A 205 15.78 -15.11 -12.27
CA SER A 205 16.52 -16.37 -12.07
C SER A 205 16.10 -17.08 -10.76
N LEU A 206 14.99 -17.79 -10.91
CA LEU A 206 14.36 -18.84 -10.09
C LEU A 206 15.10 -19.37 -8.85
N THR A 207 14.46 -19.22 -7.68
CA THR A 207 14.26 -20.27 -6.66
C THR A 207 12.93 -19.96 -5.95
N PRO A 208 12.12 -20.92 -5.48
CA PRO A 208 11.00 -20.60 -4.60
C PRO A 208 11.54 -19.91 -3.34
N GLY A 209 11.23 -18.62 -3.14
CA GLY A 209 11.66 -17.88 -1.94
C GLY A 209 12.26 -16.50 -2.21
N GLY A 210 11.41 -15.48 -2.43
CA GLY A 210 11.72 -14.06 -2.19
C GLY A 210 12.49 -13.27 -3.26
N ASP A 211 12.72 -11.99 -2.95
CA ASP A 211 13.39 -10.97 -3.76
C ASP A 211 14.94 -11.02 -3.56
N PRO A 212 15.76 -11.12 -4.61
CA PRO A 212 17.21 -11.22 -4.46
C PRO A 212 17.94 -9.97 -3.97
N ALA A 213 17.41 -8.77 -4.20
CA ALA A 213 17.98 -7.57 -3.60
C ALA A 213 17.72 -7.54 -2.10
N ILE A 214 16.55 -8.03 -1.67
CA ILE A 214 16.28 -8.28 -0.26
C ILE A 214 17.18 -9.39 0.28
N LYS A 215 17.37 -10.47 -0.48
CA LYS A 215 18.26 -11.56 -0.08
C LYS A 215 19.70 -11.06 0.08
N ALA A 216 20.20 -10.23 -0.82
CA ALA A 216 21.54 -9.63 -0.71
C ALA A 216 21.66 -8.75 0.56
N ILE A 217 20.60 -8.01 0.91
CA ILE A 217 20.53 -7.26 2.16
C ILE A 217 20.53 -8.20 3.37
N GLN A 218 19.76 -9.28 3.32
CA GLN A 218 19.71 -10.28 4.39
C GLN A 218 21.06 -11.00 4.54
N GLU A 219 21.70 -11.40 3.44
CA GLU A 219 23.05 -11.97 3.42
C GLU A 219 24.08 -10.99 3.98
N ARG A 220 23.91 -9.69 3.71
CA ARG A 220 24.73 -8.64 4.33
C ARG A 220 24.51 -8.59 5.84
N LEU A 221 23.27 -8.62 6.30
CA LEU A 221 22.93 -8.67 7.73
C LEU A 221 23.44 -9.96 8.40
N VAL A 222 23.46 -11.08 7.67
CA VAL A 222 24.06 -12.35 8.11
C VAL A 222 25.57 -12.21 8.27
N ALA A 223 26.25 -11.69 7.26
CA ALA A 223 27.70 -11.47 7.30
C ALA A 223 28.13 -10.51 8.41
N LEU A 224 27.24 -9.59 8.80
CA LEU A 224 27.45 -8.65 9.90
C LEU A 224 27.00 -9.20 11.27
N GLY A 225 26.45 -10.41 11.33
CA GLY A 225 26.02 -11.07 12.57
C GLY A 225 24.66 -10.60 13.14
N TYR A 226 23.89 -9.82 12.38
CA TYR A 226 22.56 -9.35 12.81
C TYR A 226 21.42 -10.33 12.48
N LEU A 227 21.61 -11.21 11.50
CA LEU A 227 20.58 -12.13 11.00
C LEU A 227 21.11 -13.56 10.91
N GLU A 228 20.32 -14.55 11.30
CA GLU A 228 20.71 -15.95 11.07
C GLU A 228 20.55 -16.33 9.58
N PRO A 229 21.46 -17.13 8.99
CA PRO A 229 21.44 -17.49 7.56
C PRO A 229 20.10 -18.04 7.06
N ARG A 230 19.38 -18.81 7.88
CA ARG A 230 18.08 -19.40 7.53
C ARG A 230 16.97 -18.37 7.21
N TYR A 231 17.17 -17.11 7.58
CA TYR A 231 16.24 -16.02 7.31
C TYR A 231 16.65 -15.16 6.10
N ALA A 232 17.70 -15.54 5.37
CA ALA A 232 18.09 -14.92 4.10
C ALA A 232 17.33 -15.54 2.92
N ASP A 233 16.01 -15.36 2.94
CA ASP A 233 15.03 -15.98 2.06
C ASP A 233 14.41 -15.01 1.04
N GLY A 234 14.96 -13.80 0.91
CA GLY A 234 14.47 -12.72 0.05
C GLY A 234 13.10 -12.14 0.46
N LEU A 235 12.52 -12.54 1.59
CA LEU A 235 11.20 -12.07 2.01
C LEU A 235 11.29 -11.11 3.20
N ILE A 236 10.49 -10.04 3.13
CA ILE A 236 10.26 -9.11 4.25
C ILE A 236 8.80 -9.24 4.66
N GLY A 237 8.52 -9.36 5.96
CA GLY A 237 7.14 -9.25 6.46
C GLY A 237 6.56 -10.48 7.16
N ARG A 238 7.37 -11.28 7.84
CA ARG A 238 6.83 -12.25 8.81
C ARG A 238 6.41 -11.50 10.08
N LYS A 239 5.35 -11.96 10.79
CA LYS A 239 4.82 -11.36 12.04
C LYS A 239 5.87 -11.12 13.14
N ARG A 240 7.04 -11.74 13.00
CA ARG A 240 8.30 -11.49 13.72
C ARG A 240 9.46 -11.57 12.71
N SER A 241 9.54 -10.58 11.83
CA SER A 241 10.49 -10.60 10.73
C SER A 241 11.90 -10.45 11.30
N ALA A 242 12.62 -11.56 11.43
CA ALA A 242 14.02 -11.59 11.87
C ALA A 242 14.86 -10.59 11.06
N THR A 243 14.59 -10.42 9.76
CA THR A 243 15.21 -9.39 8.93
C THR A 243 14.98 -7.98 9.45
N LEU A 244 13.78 -7.63 9.90
CA LEU A 244 13.47 -6.29 10.39
C LEU A 244 13.99 -6.07 11.82
N ASP A 245 14.03 -7.13 12.64
CA ASP A 245 14.71 -7.13 13.93
C ASP A 245 16.21 -6.84 13.73
N ALA A 246 16.84 -7.56 12.78
CA ALA A 246 18.22 -7.35 12.37
C ALA A 246 18.47 -5.94 11.83
N VAL A 247 17.56 -5.40 11.02
CA VAL A 247 17.64 -4.02 10.51
C VAL A 247 17.57 -3.01 11.63
N ALA A 248 16.64 -3.15 12.59
CA ALA A 248 16.58 -2.22 13.71
C ALA A 248 17.81 -2.28 14.60
N GLU A 249 18.38 -3.47 14.83
CA GLU A 249 19.62 -3.60 15.59
C GLU A 249 20.81 -2.99 14.84
N PHE A 250 20.92 -3.24 13.54
CA PHE A 250 21.89 -2.57 12.67
C PHE A 250 21.75 -1.05 12.72
N GLN A 251 20.51 -0.54 12.61
CA GLN A 251 20.22 0.88 12.67
C GLN A 251 20.68 1.48 14.02
N LYS A 252 20.34 0.86 15.15
CA LYS A 252 20.78 1.30 16.48
C LYS A 252 22.29 1.41 16.58
N ARG A 253 23.01 0.35 16.18
CA ARG A 253 24.48 0.30 16.29
C ARG A 253 25.19 1.28 15.37
N ASN A 254 24.54 1.70 14.29
CA ASN A 254 25.11 2.64 13.32
C ASN A 254 24.56 4.07 13.48
N SER A 255 23.99 4.38 14.65
CA SER A 255 23.42 5.71 14.97
C SER A 255 22.36 6.17 13.97
N LEU A 256 21.62 5.22 13.39
CA LEU A 256 20.46 5.47 12.54
C LEU A 256 19.18 5.38 13.39
N LYS A 257 18.10 5.94 12.86
CA LYS A 257 16.77 5.74 13.44
C LYS A 257 16.39 4.27 13.36
N ALA A 258 16.15 3.64 14.50
CA ALA A 258 15.79 2.22 14.62
C ALA A 258 14.30 1.98 14.31
N ASP A 259 13.87 2.31 13.11
CA ASP A 259 12.46 2.24 12.71
C ASP A 259 12.04 0.88 12.13
N ARG A 260 12.98 -0.05 11.94
CA ARG A 260 12.74 -1.37 11.33
C ARG A 260 12.34 -1.25 9.85
N ASP A 261 12.83 -0.22 9.18
CA ASP A 261 12.57 0.03 7.77
C ASP A 261 13.88 -0.03 6.98
N LEU A 262 13.90 -0.80 5.90
CA LEU A 262 15.01 -0.74 4.95
C LEU A 262 14.95 0.51 4.09
N GLY A 263 13.80 1.18 4.02
CA GLY A 263 13.50 2.28 3.12
C GLY A 263 13.67 1.91 1.65
N GLY A 264 13.48 2.90 0.77
CA GLY A 264 13.79 2.76 -0.66
C GLY A 264 15.30 2.63 -0.93
N PRO A 265 15.71 2.41 -2.20
CA PRO A 265 17.11 2.20 -2.60
C PRO A 265 18.10 3.25 -2.09
N ASN A 266 17.64 4.49 -1.90
CA ASN A 266 18.45 5.62 -1.45
C ASN A 266 18.29 5.93 0.04
N SER A 267 17.72 5.01 0.84
CA SER A 267 17.58 5.21 2.28
C SER A 267 18.95 5.25 2.95
N GLU A 268 19.04 5.97 4.07
CA GLU A 268 20.26 6.01 4.87
C GLU A 268 20.64 4.61 5.39
N THR A 269 19.65 3.79 5.74
CA THR A 269 19.86 2.40 6.15
C THR A 269 20.52 1.56 5.05
N ARG A 270 20.06 1.65 3.79
CA ARG A 270 20.68 0.91 2.68
C ARG A 270 22.04 1.45 2.30
N ARG A 271 22.21 2.78 2.28
CA ARG A 271 23.53 3.40 2.07
C ARG A 271 24.53 2.91 3.10
N ARG A 272 24.12 2.83 4.37
CA ARG A 272 24.97 2.33 5.44
C ARG A 272 25.29 0.85 5.29
N LEU A 273 24.31 -0.01 4.99
CA LEU A 273 24.52 -1.45 4.77
C LEU A 273 25.50 -1.74 3.62
N ALA A 274 25.55 -0.85 2.62
CA ALA A 274 26.46 -0.94 1.48
C ALA A 274 27.91 -0.51 1.79
N LEU A 275 28.18 0.14 2.93
CA LEU A 275 29.55 0.51 3.30
C LEU A 275 30.42 -0.73 3.56
N PRO A 276 31.75 -0.66 3.31
CA PRO A 276 32.69 -1.69 3.71
C PRO A 276 32.61 -1.98 5.21
N ILE A 277 32.88 -3.23 5.61
CA ILE A 277 32.74 -3.66 7.03
C ILE A 277 33.56 -2.77 7.97
N GLY A 278 34.79 -2.39 7.58
CA GLY A 278 35.66 -1.53 8.40
C GLY A 278 35.19 -0.07 8.55
N GLN A 279 34.13 0.34 7.85
CA GLN A 279 33.50 1.67 7.98
C GLN A 279 32.17 1.62 8.75
N LEU A 280 31.71 0.43 9.13
CA LEU A 280 30.60 0.27 10.04
C LEU A 280 31.12 0.41 11.47
N ILE A 281 30.37 1.07 12.34
CA ILE A 281 30.74 1.14 13.76
C ILE A 281 30.75 -0.30 14.27
N ALA A 282 31.95 -0.79 14.62
CA ALA A 282 32.18 -2.17 14.98
C ALA A 282 31.29 -2.58 16.16
N ALA A 283 30.69 -3.77 16.07
CA ALA A 283 30.04 -4.40 17.21
C ALA A 283 31.06 -4.63 18.34
N PRO A 284 30.72 -4.37 19.62
CA PRO A 284 31.31 -5.14 20.72
C PRO A 284 30.82 -6.59 20.67
#